data_AF-A0A5Q4ESG5-F1
#
_entry.id   AF-A0A5Q4ESG5-F1
#
_cell.length_a   1.000
_cell.length_b   1.000
_cell.length_c   1.000
_cell.angle_alpha   90.00
_cell.angle_beta   90.00
_cell.angle_gamma   90.00
#
_symmetry.space_group_name_H-M   'P 1'
#
loop_
_entity.id
_entity.type
_entity.pdbx_description
1 polymer ?
#
loop_
_entity_poly.entity_id
_entity_poly.type
_entity_poly.pdbx_seq_one_letter_code
_entity_poly.pdbx_strand_id
1 'polypeptide(L)'
;MEHRAKLLDIAAFLDRVDRSNPDNSKGADDFRMKAFRAAVAHLTDNAPDRARRIQEIFSDPTTDPIPAAPMKGALGAWDPATGQQGGKP
;
A
#
# COMPACT_ATOMS: atom_id res chain seq x y z
N MET A 1 6.01 21.71 -11.07
CA MET A 1 7.07 20.75 -11.43
C MET A 1 7.02 19.48 -10.57
N GLU A 2 6.90 19.60 -9.23
CA GLU A 2 6.90 18.44 -8.31
C GLU A 2 5.81 17.39 -8.60
N HIS A 3 4.56 17.80 -8.83
CA HIS A 3 3.47 16.84 -9.08
C HIS A 3 3.66 15.99 -10.34
N ARG A 4 4.21 16.59 -11.42
CA ARG A 4 4.55 15.85 -12.64
C ARG A 4 5.61 14.78 -12.33
N ALA A 5 6.61 15.11 -11.52
CA ALA A 5 7.64 14.15 -11.12
C ALA A 5 7.05 12.99 -10.30
N LYS A 6 6.15 13.27 -9.35
CA LYS A 6 5.47 12.21 -8.57
C LYS A 6 4.62 11.28 -9.44
N LEU A 7 3.91 11.84 -10.43
CA LEU A 7 3.15 11.02 -11.38
C LEU A 7 4.05 10.13 -12.23
N LEU A 8 5.19 10.64 -12.70
CA LEU A 8 6.16 9.85 -13.45
C LEU A 8 6.81 8.76 -12.59
N ASP A 9 7.09 9.03 -11.32
CA ASP A 9 7.62 8.04 -10.39
C ASP A 9 6.62 6.89 -10.13
N ILE A 10 5.34 7.23 -9.93
CA ILE A 10 4.25 6.25 -9.82
C ILE A 10 4.15 5.40 -11.10
N ALA A 11 4.18 6.02 -12.28
CA ALA A 11 4.12 5.29 -13.54
C ALA A 11 5.30 4.32 -13.70
N ALA A 12 6.53 4.80 -13.46
CA ALA A 12 7.73 3.97 -13.53
C ALA A 12 7.73 2.82 -12.51
N PHE A 13 7.14 3.03 -11.33
CA PHE A 13 6.92 1.98 -10.35
C PHE A 13 5.97 0.89 -10.88
N LEU A 14 4.82 1.29 -11.44
CA LEU A 14 3.85 0.34 -12.01
C LEU A 14 4.45 -0.46 -13.17
N ASP A 15 5.21 0.18 -14.06
CA ASP A 15 5.93 -0.51 -15.14
C ASP A 15 6.90 -1.60 -14.61
N ARG A 16 7.55 -1.35 -13.46
CA ARG A 16 8.43 -2.35 -12.82
C ARG A 16 7.64 -3.52 -12.22
N VAL A 17 6.47 -3.25 -11.63
CA VAL A 17 5.58 -4.29 -11.09
C VAL A 17 5.05 -5.18 -12.22
N ASP A 18 4.59 -4.58 -13.31
CA ASP A 18 4.05 -5.32 -14.45
C ASP A 18 5.15 -6.18 -15.11
N ARG A 19 6.38 -5.64 -15.22
CA ARG A 19 7.54 -6.40 -15.73
C ARG A 19 7.93 -7.58 -14.84
N SER A 20 7.80 -7.45 -13.51
CA SER A 20 8.16 -8.52 -12.58
C SER A 20 7.09 -9.60 -12.45
N ASN A 21 5.90 -9.37 -13.02
CA ASN A 21 4.75 -10.27 -12.94
C ASN A 21 4.03 -10.40 -14.30
N PRO A 22 4.69 -10.95 -15.33
CA PRO A 22 4.21 -10.92 -16.72
C PRO A 22 2.92 -11.70 -17.00
N ASP A 23 2.50 -12.61 -16.10
CA ASP A 23 1.25 -13.35 -16.19
C ASP A 23 0.14 -12.79 -15.28
N ASN A 24 0.38 -11.64 -14.64
CA ASN A 24 -0.49 -11.01 -13.67
C ASN A 24 -0.87 -11.89 -12.45
N SER A 25 -0.24 -13.04 -12.24
CA SER A 25 -0.68 -14.04 -11.26
C SER A 25 -0.24 -13.73 -9.81
N LYS A 26 0.88 -13.03 -9.60
CA LYS A 26 1.45 -12.83 -8.24
C LYS A 26 1.24 -11.44 -7.64
N GLY A 27 1.22 -10.40 -8.47
CA GLY A 27 1.08 -9.00 -8.07
C GLY A 27 -0.36 -8.55 -7.82
N ALA A 28 -1.37 -9.25 -8.35
CA ALA A 28 -2.78 -8.94 -8.12
C ALA A 28 -3.20 -9.21 -6.67
N ASP A 29 -2.59 -10.21 -6.03
CA ASP A 29 -2.93 -10.63 -4.67
C ASP A 29 -2.09 -9.98 -3.56
N ASP A 30 -1.01 -9.28 -3.90
CA ASP A 30 -0.17 -8.56 -2.93
C ASP A 30 -0.98 -7.45 -2.23
N PHE A 31 -1.10 -7.55 -0.91
CA PHE A 31 -1.87 -6.61 -0.08
C PHE A 31 -1.38 -5.15 -0.23
N ARG A 32 -0.09 -4.95 -0.51
CA ARG A 32 0.49 -3.61 -0.74
C ARG A 32 -0.03 -3.04 -2.05
N MET A 33 -0.18 -3.86 -3.09
CA MET A 33 -0.77 -3.45 -4.37
C MET A 33 -2.27 -3.26 -4.31
N LYS A 34 -2.98 -4.02 -3.48
CA LYS A 34 -4.38 -3.75 -3.18
C LYS A 34 -4.56 -2.38 -2.50
N ALA A 35 -3.76 -2.09 -1.46
CA ALA A 35 -3.75 -0.80 -0.78
C ALA A 35 -3.40 0.36 -1.73
N PHE A 36 -2.35 0.21 -2.54
CA PHE A 36 -1.93 1.23 -3.50
C PHE A 36 -3.01 1.55 -4.54
N ARG A 37 -3.66 0.54 -5.13
CA ARG A 37 -4.74 0.74 -6.11
C ARG A 37 -5.96 1.42 -5.48
N ALA A 38 -6.30 1.07 -4.24
CA ALA A 38 -7.35 1.75 -3.49
C ALA A 38 -7.01 3.24 -3.23
N ALA A 39 -5.77 3.54 -2.87
CA ALA A 39 -5.30 4.92 -2.69
C ALA A 39 -5.40 5.74 -3.99
N VAL A 40 -5.06 5.16 -5.15
CA VAL A 40 -5.21 5.81 -6.46
C VAL A 40 -6.68 6.09 -6.79
N ALA A 41 -7.60 5.17 -6.46
CA ALA A 41 -9.03 5.40 -6.63
C ALA A 41 -9.49 6.61 -5.79
N HIS A 42 -9.08 6.71 -4.53
CA HIS A 42 -9.39 7.86 -3.68
C HIS A 42 -8.74 9.17 -4.13
N LEU A 43 -7.61 9.11 -4.82
CA LEU A 43 -6.98 10.30 -5.37
C LEU A 43 -7.86 10.97 -6.44
N THR A 44 -8.66 10.18 -7.17
CA THR A 44 -9.42 10.62 -8.35
C THR A 44 -10.94 10.72 -8.13
N ASP A 45 -11.45 10.28 -6.97
CA ASP A 45 -12.89 10.19 -6.67
C ASP A 45 -13.62 11.51 -6.40
N ASN A 46 -12.91 12.64 -6.40
CA ASN A 46 -13.44 13.98 -6.11
C ASN A 46 -14.06 14.21 -4.73
N ALA A 47 -13.91 13.29 -3.78
CA ALA A 47 -14.40 13.47 -2.41
C ALA A 47 -13.41 14.29 -1.54
N PRO A 48 -13.90 14.95 -0.46
CA PRO A 48 -13.05 15.68 0.48
C PRO A 48 -12.07 14.76 1.23
N ASP A 49 -11.13 15.34 1.97
CA ASP A 49 -10.20 14.60 2.85
C ASP A 49 -9.36 13.49 2.18
N ARG A 50 -9.05 13.62 0.88
CA ARG A 50 -8.27 12.61 0.13
C ARG A 50 -7.00 12.18 0.86
N ALA A 51 -6.27 13.14 1.44
CA ALA A 51 -5.04 12.86 2.16
C ALA A 51 -5.26 11.95 3.38
N ARG A 52 -6.28 12.24 4.20
CA ARG A 52 -6.66 11.41 5.36
C ARG A 52 -7.08 10.01 4.91
N ARG A 53 -7.97 9.93 3.92
CA ARG A 53 -8.50 8.65 3.41
C ARG A 53 -7.39 7.77 2.83
N ILE A 54 -6.45 8.37 2.09
CA ILE A 54 -5.28 7.66 1.58
C ILE A 54 -4.37 7.21 2.72
N GLN A 55 -4.11 8.06 3.72
CA GLN A 55 -3.28 7.70 4.88
C GLN A 55 -3.88 6.49 5.63
N GLU A 56 -5.18 6.49 5.87
CA GLU A 56 -5.88 5.42 6.60
C GLU A 56 -5.79 4.06 5.90
N ILE A 57 -5.71 4.02 4.56
CA ILE A 57 -5.54 2.76 3.80
C ILE A 57 -4.21 2.07 4.12
N PHE A 58 -3.16 2.84 4.41
CA PHE A 58 -1.83 2.29 4.70
C PHE A 58 -1.59 2.06 6.20
N SER A 59 -2.42 2.64 7.06
CA SER A 59 -2.27 2.58 8.51
C SER A 59 -2.86 1.29 9.10
N ASP A 60 -2.32 0.90 10.26
CA ASP A 60 -2.98 -0.07 11.13
C ASP A 60 -4.23 0.57 11.75
N PRO A 61 -5.44 0.00 11.57
CA PRO A 61 -6.67 0.53 12.15
C PRO A 61 -6.84 0.16 13.63
N THR A 62 -5.98 -0.67 14.20
CA THR A 62 -6.11 -1.10 15.60
C THR A 62 -5.72 0.01 16.58
N THR A 63 -6.46 0.08 17.68
CA THR A 63 -6.20 1.05 18.77
C THR A 63 -5.45 0.43 19.94
N ASP A 64 -5.49 -0.90 20.04
CA ASP A 64 -4.84 -1.64 21.11
C ASP A 64 -3.37 -1.89 20.75
N PRO A 65 -2.43 -1.61 21.67
CA PRO A 65 -1.03 -1.87 21.42
C PRO A 65 -0.76 -3.37 21.29
N ILE A 66 0.07 -3.74 20.31
CA ILE A 66 0.55 -5.11 20.18
C ILE A 66 1.53 -5.45 21.32
N PRO A 67 1.56 -6.71 21.82
CA PRO A 67 2.42 -7.09 22.94
C PRO A 67 3.92 -6.93 22.67
N ALA A 68 4.34 -7.09 21.41
CA ALA A 68 5.73 -6.94 20.99
C ALA A 68 5.79 -6.57 19.50
N ALA A 69 6.81 -5.79 19.11
CA ALA A 69 7.07 -5.49 17.71
C ALA A 69 7.56 -6.75 16.96
N PRO A 70 6.89 -7.16 15.87
CA PRO A 70 7.17 -8.44 15.20
C PRO A 70 8.49 -8.41 14.42
N MET A 71 8.84 -7.28 13.79
CA MET A 71 10.12 -7.08 13.11
C MET A 71 10.50 -5.60 13.00
N LYS A 72 11.77 -5.30 12.73
CA LYS A 72 12.30 -3.92 12.55
C LYS A 72 12.09 -3.37 11.12
N GLY A 73 11.01 -3.74 10.44
CA GLY A 73 10.76 -3.37 9.05
C GLY A 73 9.34 -2.85 8.82
N ALA A 74 9.21 -1.77 8.05
CA ALA A 74 7.91 -1.36 7.52
C ALA A 74 7.61 -2.17 6.26
N LEU A 75 6.45 -2.82 6.21
CA LEU A 75 5.98 -3.56 5.02
C LEU A 75 5.45 -2.64 3.92
N GLY A 76 5.09 -1.41 4.27
CA GLY A 76 4.56 -0.40 3.35
C GLY A 76 3.03 -0.34 3.27
N ALA A 77 2.30 -1.30 3.84
CA ALA A 77 0.85 -1.27 4.05
C ALA A 77 0.48 -2.18 5.24
N TRP A 78 -0.74 -2.02 5.77
CA TRP A 78 -1.33 -2.98 6.71
C TRP A 78 -1.90 -4.18 5.93
N ASP A 79 -1.61 -5.40 6.40
CA ASP A 79 -2.14 -6.63 5.80
C ASP A 79 -3.35 -7.14 6.60
N PRO A 80 -4.58 -7.02 6.09
CA PRO A 80 -5.78 -7.52 6.77
C PRO A 80 -5.78 -9.02 7.01
N ALA A 81 -5.07 -9.80 6.21
CA ALA A 81 -5.06 -11.25 6.36
C ALA A 81 -4.21 -11.71 7.55
N THR A 82 -3.20 -10.92 7.92
CA THR A 82 -2.22 -11.28 8.97
C THR A 82 -2.20 -10.32 10.15
N GLY A 83 -2.90 -9.18 10.07
CA GLY A 83 -2.97 -8.19 11.15
C GLY A 83 -1.61 -7.63 11.56
N GLN A 84 -0.65 -7.55 10.61
CA GLN A 84 0.77 -7.23 10.83
C GLN A 84 1.60 -8.27 11.62
N GLN A 85 1.33 -9.58 11.51
CA GLN A 85 2.30 -10.59 11.94
C GLN A 85 3.40 -10.81 10.89
N GLY A 86 4.32 -9.85 10.78
CA GLY A 86 5.59 -10.01 10.08
C GLY A 86 6.57 -10.84 10.91
N GLY A 87 6.28 -12.12 11.09
CA GLY A 87 7.18 -13.03 11.82
C GLY A 87 6.69 -14.46 11.76
N LYS A 88 7.25 -15.25 10.84
CA LYS A 88 7.42 -16.68 11.11
C LYS A 88 8.90 -16.86 11.50
N PRO A 89 9.21 -17.62 12.58
CA PRO A 89 10.57 -17.82 13.07
C PRO A 89 11.54 -18.33 12.02
#